data_AF-A0A430HVJ5-F1
#
_entry.id   AF-A0A430HVJ5-F1
#
_cell.length_a   1.000
_cell.length_b   1.000
_cell.length_c   1.000
_cell.angle_alpha   90.00
_cell.angle_beta   90.00
_cell.angle_gamma   90.00
#
_symmetry.space_group_name_H-M   'P 1'
#
loop_
_entity.id
_entity.type
_entity.pdbx_description
1 polymer ?
#
loop_
_entity_poly.entity_id
_entity_poly.type
_entity_poly.pdbx_seq_one_letter_code
_entity_poly.pdbx_strand_id
1 'polypeptide(L)'
;MTPRKQPKSPIFNRVRVQLAELINVNPQTIGALERGDHSPSLDLVLRICETFGLPVEAIFSRTGSTRCPRNSTDPPRSCHDVRQPTTAVAVPRR
;
A
#
# COMPACT_ATOMS: atom_id res chain seq x y z
N MET A 1 4.16 36.88 26.79
CA MET A 1 4.37 35.51 26.27
C MET A 1 3.28 35.22 25.24
N THR A 2 3.63 35.17 23.96
CA THR A 2 2.67 34.83 22.89
C THR A 2 2.32 33.35 23.01
N PRO A 3 1.05 32.96 23.11
CA PRO A 3 0.69 31.55 23.16
C PRO A 3 1.05 30.94 21.81
N ARG A 4 1.95 29.94 21.80
CA ARG A 4 2.24 29.17 20.58
C ARG A 4 0.95 28.47 20.19
N LYS A 5 0.31 28.95 19.13
CA LYS A 5 -0.87 28.36 18.52
C LYS A 5 -0.47 26.93 18.14
N GLN A 6 -0.98 25.95 18.89
CA GLN A 6 -0.72 24.56 18.57
C GLN A 6 -1.26 24.32 17.15
N PRO A 7 -0.45 23.80 16.22
CA PRO A 7 -0.96 23.47 14.90
C PRO A 7 -2.05 22.41 15.14
N LYS A 8 -3.31 22.79 14.91
CA LYS A 8 -4.41 21.83 14.89
C LYS A 8 -4.15 20.94 13.68
N SER A 9 -3.41 19.86 13.90
CA SER A 9 -3.13 18.89 12.86
C SER A 9 -4.46 18.50 12.21
N PRO A 10 -4.51 18.45 10.88
CA PRO A 10 -5.76 18.16 10.18
C PRO A 10 -6.31 16.81 10.65
N ILE A 11 -7.63 16.65 10.61
CA ILE A 11 -8.34 15.49 11.19
C ILE A 11 -7.76 14.16 10.66
N PHE A 12 -7.38 14.11 9.38
CA PHE A 12 -6.76 12.92 8.76
C PHE A 12 -5.38 12.55 9.37
N ASN A 13 -4.63 13.53 9.90
CA ASN A 13 -3.36 13.25 10.56
C ASN A 13 -3.57 12.52 11.89
N ARG A 14 -4.71 12.73 12.56
CA ARG A 14 -5.03 12.02 13.80
C ARG A 14 -5.24 10.52 13.55
N VAL A 15 -5.88 10.17 12.43
CA VAL A 15 -6.11 8.76 12.03
C VAL A 15 -4.79 8.06 11.74
N ARG A 16 -3.85 8.71 11.03
CA ARG A 16 -2.52 8.15 10.79
C ARG A 16 -1.74 7.94 12.08
N VAL A 17 -1.78 8.89 13.01
CA VAL A 17 -1.08 8.77 14.30
C VAL A 17 -1.66 7.63 15.13
N GLN A 18 -2.98 7.50 15.21
CA GLN A 18 -3.64 6.40 15.91
C GLN A 18 -3.28 5.04 15.32
N LEU A 19 -3.30 4.90 13.98
CA LEU A 19 -2.88 3.67 13.33
C LEU A 19 -1.40 3.35 13.60
N ALA A 20 -0.54 4.38 13.59
CA ALA A 20 0.89 4.24 13.85
C ALA A 20 1.17 3.75 15.28
N GLU A 21 0.42 4.26 16.25
CA GLU A 21 0.48 3.83 17.65
C GLU A 21 0.04 2.37 17.81
N LEU A 22 -1.06 1.98 17.16
CA LEU A 22 -1.59 0.60 17.21
C LEU A 22 -0.60 -0.42 16.65
N ILE A 23 0.03 -0.10 15.52
CA ILE A 23 0.98 -1.02 14.87
C ILE A 23 2.43 -0.77 15.29
N ASN A 24 2.69 0.12 16.26
CA ASN A 24 4.03 0.51 16.75
C ASN A 24 5.03 0.88 15.63
N VAL A 25 4.67 1.89 14.83
CA VAL A 25 5.56 2.48 13.80
C VAL A 25 5.54 4.00 13.86
N ASN A 26 6.50 4.64 13.19
CA ASN A 26 6.49 6.08 13.00
C ASN A 26 5.34 6.47 12.03
N PRO A 27 4.52 7.49 12.33
CA PRO A 27 3.50 8.02 11.41
C PRO A 27 4.04 8.38 10.01
N GLN A 28 5.33 8.72 9.89
CA GLN A 28 5.99 8.95 8.60
C GLN A 28 6.06 7.69 7.75
N THR A 29 6.24 6.52 8.36
CA THR A 29 6.24 5.21 7.69
C THR A 29 4.89 4.95 7.05
N ILE A 30 3.78 5.26 7.75
CA ILE A 30 2.43 5.15 7.17
C ILE A 30 2.28 6.05 5.95
N GLY A 31 2.77 7.30 6.03
CA GLY A 31 2.76 8.19 4.88
C GLY A 31 3.55 7.64 3.68
N ALA A 32 4.66 6.92 3.91
CA ALA A 32 5.44 6.29 2.85
C ALA A 32 4.72 5.06 2.25
N LEU A 33 4.03 4.28 3.09
CA LEU A 33 3.21 3.14 2.66
C LEU A 33 2.03 3.59 1.80
N GLU A 34 1.33 4.66 2.18
CA GLU A 34 0.22 5.22 1.41
C GLU A 34 0.64 5.75 0.03
N ARG A 35 1.88 6.27 -0.09
CA ARG A 35 2.44 6.69 -1.39
C ARG A 35 3.00 5.53 -2.22
N GLY A 36 3.14 4.34 -1.62
CA GLY A 36 3.82 3.20 -2.24
C GLY A 36 5.33 3.41 -2.46
N ASP A 37 5.95 4.34 -1.71
CA ASP A 37 7.40 4.58 -1.78
C ASP A 37 8.20 3.56 -0.94
N HIS A 38 7.53 2.81 -0.08
CA HIS A 38 8.15 1.83 0.80
C HIS A 38 7.38 0.51 0.80
N SER A 39 8.09 -0.62 0.69
CA SER A 39 7.53 -1.95 0.92
C SER A 39 7.70 -2.31 2.40
N PRO A 40 6.62 -2.65 3.12
CA PRO A 40 6.68 -2.98 4.54
C PRO A 40 7.47 -4.28 4.78
N SER A 41 8.09 -4.41 5.96
CA SER A 41 8.67 -5.68 6.40
C SER A 41 7.56 -6.72 6.67
N LEU A 42 7.91 -8.01 6.60
CA LEU A 42 6.97 -9.09 6.94
C LEU A 42 6.43 -8.93 8.37
N ASP A 43 7.28 -8.57 9.32
CA ASP A 43 6.90 -8.27 10.70
C ASP A 43 5.82 -7.17 10.79
N LEU A 44 5.97 -6.09 10.01
CA LEU A 44 4.98 -5.01 10.00
C LEU A 44 3.64 -5.48 9.40
N VAL A 45 3.69 -6.29 8.34
CA VAL A 45 2.51 -6.88 7.72
C VAL A 45 1.76 -7.77 8.73
N LEU A 46 2.47 -8.60 9.48
CA LEU A 46 1.87 -9.47 10.51
C LEU A 46 1.21 -8.67 11.62
N ARG A 47 1.85 -7.60 12.11
CA ARG A 47 1.24 -6.69 13.10
C ARG A 47 -0.04 -6.02 12.59
N ILE A 48 -0.06 -5.64 11.31
CA ILE A 48 -1.26 -5.10 10.65
C ILE A 48 -2.35 -6.19 10.61
N CYS A 49 -2.03 -7.42 10.21
CA CYS A 49 -2.96 -8.55 10.24
C CYS A 49 -3.59 -8.76 11.62
N GLU A 50 -2.77 -8.77 12.67
CA GLU A 50 -3.21 -8.93 14.06
C GLU A 50 -4.13 -7.79 14.51
N THR A 51 -3.79 -6.55 14.15
CA THR A 51 -4.56 -5.36 14.52
C THR A 51 -5.95 -5.34 13.87
N PHE A 52 -6.03 -5.79 12.61
CA PHE A 52 -7.29 -5.81 11.86
C PHE A 52 -8.02 -7.15 11.89
N GLY A 53 -7.43 -8.20 12.47
CA GLY A 53 -7.98 -9.56 12.45
C GLY A 53 -8.11 -10.13 11.03
N LEU A 54 -7.20 -9.74 10.13
CA LEU A 54 -7.25 -10.11 8.71
C LEU A 54 -6.14 -11.11 8.37
N PRO A 55 -6.39 -12.03 7.41
CA PRO A 55 -5.35 -12.92 6.91
C PRO A 55 -4.34 -12.14 6.04
N VAL A 56 -3.12 -12.66 5.91
CA VAL A 56 -2.00 -11.99 5.23
C VAL A 56 -2.27 -11.73 3.75
N GLU A 57 -3.09 -12.57 3.13
CA GLU A 57 -3.57 -12.45 1.76
C GLU A 57 -4.42 -11.20 1.53
N ALA A 58 -5.03 -10.63 2.58
CA ALA A 58 -5.78 -9.37 2.47
C ALA A 58 -4.86 -8.16 2.27
N ILE A 59 -3.58 -8.25 2.64
CA ILE A 59 -2.60 -7.16 2.51
C ILE A 59 -1.87 -7.24 1.17
N PHE A 60 -1.66 -8.46 0.64
CA PHE A 60 -0.93 -8.66 -0.60
C PHE A 60 -1.85 -8.84 -1.80
N SER A 61 -1.62 -8.03 -2.85
CA SER A 61 -2.26 -8.22 -4.15
C SER A 61 -1.35 -8.99 -5.10
N ARG A 62 -1.91 -9.97 -5.83
CA ARG A 62 -1.19 -10.74 -6.85
C ARG A 62 -0.96 -9.95 -8.14
N THR A 63 -1.80 -8.95 -8.38
CA THR A 63 -1.55 -7.90 -9.38
C THR A 63 -0.63 -6.88 -8.73
N GLY A 64 0.55 -6.66 -9.33
CA GLY A 64 1.47 -5.62 -8.86
C GLY A 64 0.71 -4.31 -8.72
N SER A 65 0.77 -3.70 -7.52
CA SER A 65 0.22 -2.36 -7.28
C SER A 65 0.89 -1.43 -8.26
N THR A 66 0.22 -1.14 -9.37
CA THR A 66 0.68 -0.18 -10.36
C THR A 66 0.86 1.13 -9.62
N ARG A 67 2.11 1.57 -9.53
CA ARG A 67 2.44 2.79 -8.81
C ARG A 67 1.58 3.91 -9.38
N CYS A 68 0.83 4.60 -8.50
CA CYS A 68 0.06 5.76 -8.92
C CYS A 68 1.01 6.75 -9.61
N PRO A 69 0.69 7.22 -10.83
CA PRO A 69 1.51 8.19 -11.54
C PRO A 69 1.68 9.42 -10.65
N ARG A 70 2.92 9.87 -10.46
CA ARG A 70 3.22 10.99 -9.54
C ARG A 70 3.05 12.35 -10.20
N ASN A 71 2.90 12.37 -11.52
CA ASN A 71 2.63 13.55 -12.34
C ASN A 71 1.63 13.19 -13.47
N SER A 72 0.94 14.18 -14.01
CA SER A 72 -0.03 14.03 -15.10
C SER A 72 0.58 13.62 -16.45
N THR A 73 1.91 13.52 -16.52
CA THR A 73 2.67 13.17 -17.73
C THR A 73 3.07 11.70 -17.77
N ASP A 74 2.92 10.97 -16.66
CA ASP A 74 3.15 9.52 -16.62
C ASP A 74 1.95 8.82 -17.31
N PRO A 75 2.17 8.01 -18.37
CA PRO A 75 1.07 7.32 -19.03
C PRO A 75 0.38 6.37 -18.05
N PRO A 76 -0.96 6.24 -18.08
CA PRO A 76 -1.65 5.25 -17.27
C PRO A 76 -1.17 3.87 -17.72
N ARG A 77 -0.35 3.21 -16.90
CA ARG A 77 -0.08 1.78 -17.08
C ARG A 77 -1.35 1.07 -16.63
N SER A 78 -2.24 0.90 -17.59
CA SER A 78 -3.52 0.20 -17.47
C SER A 78 -3.39 -1.06 -16.61
N CYS A 79 -4.20 -1.14 -15.55
CA CYS A 79 -4.42 -2.36 -14.78
C CYS A 79 -5.14 -3.46 -15.61
N HIS A 80 -5.47 -3.19 -16.88
CA HIS A 80 -6.03 -4.14 -17.84
C HIS A 80 -4.99 -4.47 -18.92
N ASP A 81 -4.09 -5.42 -18.64
CA ASP A 81 -3.59 -6.37 -19.65
C ASP A 81 -3.57 -7.74 -18.99
N VAL A 82 -4.77 -8.23 -18.64
CA VAL A 82 -5.01 -9.67 -18.49
C VAL A 82 -4.93 -10.23 -19.90
N ARG A 83 -3.72 -10.57 -20.37
CA ARG A 83 -3.62 -11.51 -21.48
C ARG A 83 -4.20 -12.82 -21.00
N GLN A 84 -5.32 -13.15 -21.64
CA GLN A 84 -6.06 -14.39 -21.50
C GLN A 84 -5.13 -15.61 -21.59
N PRO A 85 -5.48 -16.74 -20.95
CA PRO A 85 -4.76 -17.98 -21.15
C PRO A 85 -5.03 -18.46 -22.59
N THR A 86 -4.12 -18.17 -23.52
CA THR A 86 -4.19 -18.80 -24.84
C THR A 86 -3.81 -20.26 -24.66
N THR A 87 -4.84 -21.06 -24.49
CA THR A 87 -4.86 -22.50 -24.71
C THR A 87 -4.34 -22.76 -26.12
N ALA A 88 -3.18 -23.39 -26.23
CA ALA A 88 -2.75 -24.04 -27.45
C ALA A 88 -1.88 -25.24 -27.06
N VAL A 89 -2.57 -26.33 -26.75
CA VAL A 89 -2.05 -27.68 -26.91
C VAL A 89 -1.51 -27.80 -28.35
N ALA A 90 -0.23 -28.10 -28.49
CA ALA A 90 0.35 -28.65 -29.71
C ALA A 90 1.62 -29.45 -29.37
N VAL A 91 1.42 -30.65 -28.84
CA VAL A 91 2.26 -31.81 -29.19
C VAL A 91 1.94 -32.10 -30.66
N PRO A 92 2.91 -32.18 -31.62
CA PRO A 92 3.63 -33.45 -31.83
C PRO A 92 5.05 -33.41 -32.46
N ARG A 93 5.82 -34.43 -32.07
CA ARG A 93 6.75 -35.30 -32.84
C ARG A 93 7.91 -34.66 -33.63
N ARG A 94 9.13 -34.82 -33.10
CA ARG A 94 10.08 -35.83 -33.61
C ARG A 94 11.11 -36.19 -32.55
#